data_AF-A0A2T4TPM4-F1
#
_entry.id   AF-A0A2T4TPM4-F1
#
_cell.length_a   1.000
_cell.length_b   1.000
_cell.length_c   1.000
_cell.angle_alpha   90.00
_cell.angle_beta   90.00
_cell.angle_gamma   90.00
#
_symmetry.space_group_name_H-M   'P 1'
#
loop_
_entity.id
_entity.type
_entity.pdbx_description
1 polymer ?
#
loop_
_entity_poly.entity_id
_entity_poly.type
_entity_poly.pdbx_seq_one_letter_code
_entity_poly.pdbx_strand_id
1 'polypeptide(L)'
;MNTILIAAGIILVCMAIAYFAYRHRHYIQFSKENLKANIGKVFDEAGEKAMPRQDFLMKLKDVCGCTQKQAVMLLGEARKAGLIAVEGKDVRLPE
;
A
#
# COMPACT_ATOMS: atom_id res chain seq x y z
N MET A 1 -10.59 -3.74 -43.53
CA MET A 1 -10.56 -2.40 -42.90
C MET A 1 -11.45 -2.34 -41.66
N ASN A 2 -12.74 -2.71 -41.74
CA ASN A 2 -13.63 -2.75 -40.57
C ASN A 2 -13.18 -3.71 -39.44
N THR A 3 -12.70 -4.91 -39.78
CA THR A 3 -12.22 -5.88 -38.78
C THR A 3 -11.01 -5.39 -37.99
N ILE A 4 -10.12 -4.63 -38.63
CA ILE A 4 -8.94 -4.02 -37.99
C ILE A 4 -9.38 -2.91 -37.02
N LEU A 5 -10.34 -2.06 -37.42
CA LEU A 5 -10.90 -1.02 -36.57
C LEU A 5 -11.61 -1.60 -35.33
N ILE A 6 -12.37 -2.68 -35.51
CA ILE A 6 -13.05 -3.38 -34.40
C ILE A 6 -12.03 -3.98 -33.44
N ALA A 7 -10.99 -4.67 -33.96
CA ALA A 7 -9.94 -5.26 -33.13
C ALA A 7 -9.15 -4.19 -32.34
N ALA A 8 -8.81 -3.06 -32.98
CA ALA A 8 -8.14 -1.95 -32.32
C ALA A 8 -9.00 -1.34 -31.20
N GLY A 9 -10.32 -1.20 -31.42
CA GLY A 9 -11.26 -0.72 -30.41
C GLY A 9 -11.32 -1.64 -29.18
N ILE A 10 -11.37 -2.96 -29.39
CA ILE A 10 -11.39 -3.94 -28.29
C ILE A 10 -10.11 -3.85 -27.46
N ILE A 11 -8.94 -3.78 -28.10
CA ILE A 11 -7.64 -3.68 -27.40
C ILE A 11 -7.61 -2.42 -26.52
N LEU A 12 -8.07 -1.28 -27.04
CA LEU A 12 -8.13 -0.02 -26.31
C LEU A 12 -9.03 -0.12 -25.07
N VAL A 13 -10.20 -0.75 -25.20
CA VAL A 13 -11.13 -0.96 -24.08
C VAL A 13 -10.53 -1.87 -23.02
N CYS A 14 -9.93 -3.00 -23.41
CA CYS A 14 -9.26 -3.91 -22.48
C CYS A 14 -8.12 -3.23 -21.73
N MET A 15 -7.33 -2.40 -22.42
CA MET A 15 -6.22 -1.67 -21.82
C MET A 15 -6.71 -0.60 -20.82
N ALA A 16 -7.80 0.09 -21.15
CA ALA A 16 -8.42 1.06 -20.25
C ALA A 16 -8.99 0.39 -18.98
N ILE A 17 -9.65 -0.77 -19.11
CA ILE A 17 -10.17 -1.54 -17.97
C ILE A 17 -9.01 -2.04 -17.09
N ALA A 18 -7.96 -2.59 -17.69
CA ALA A 18 -6.78 -3.05 -16.95
C ALA A 18 -6.11 -1.90 -16.19
N TYR A 19 -5.95 -0.73 -16.83
CA TYR A 19 -5.41 0.47 -16.19
C TYR A 19 -6.30 0.96 -15.04
N PHE A 20 -7.61 1.00 -15.24
CA PHE A 20 -8.56 1.41 -14.20
C PHE A 20 -8.56 0.44 -13.02
N ALA A 21 -8.57 -0.87 -13.27
CA ALA A 21 -8.49 -1.89 -12.23
C ALA A 21 -7.17 -1.81 -11.46
N TYR A 22 -6.04 -1.60 -12.15
CA TYR A 22 -4.74 -1.40 -11.52
C TYR A 22 -4.74 -0.16 -10.62
N ARG A 23 -5.26 0.96 -11.13
CA ARG A 23 -5.33 2.23 -10.40
C ARG A 23 -6.29 2.15 -9.22
N HIS A 24 -7.44 1.51 -9.40
CA HIS A 24 -8.45 1.32 -8.37
C HIS A 24 -7.95 0.39 -7.25
N ARG A 25 -7.25 -0.70 -7.60
CA ARG A 25 -6.58 -1.57 -6.63
C ARG A 25 -5.50 -0.82 -5.87
N HIS A 26 -4.73 0.03 -6.56
CA HIS A 26 -3.76 0.94 -5.93
C HIS A 26 -4.42 1.97 -5.00
N TYR A 27 -5.58 2.50 -5.36
CA TYR A 27 -6.28 3.47 -4.51
C TYR A 27 -6.86 2.80 -3.26
N ILE A 28 -7.45 1.60 -3.42
CA ILE A 28 -8.05 0.86 -2.31
C ILE A 28 -6.99 0.28 -1.37
N GLN A 29 -5.92 -0.35 -1.88
CA GLN A 29 -4.86 -0.91 -1.02
C GLN A 29 -4.19 0.14 -0.14
N PHE A 30 -4.17 1.40 -0.60
CA PHE A 30 -3.54 2.53 0.09
C PHE A 30 -4.58 3.43 0.80
N SER A 31 -5.85 2.99 0.86
CA SER A 31 -6.87 3.66 1.68
C SER A 31 -6.44 3.68 3.15
N LYS A 32 -6.73 4.79 3.84
CA LYS A 32 -6.37 5.03 5.24
C LYS A 32 -6.86 3.90 6.17
N GLU A 33 -8.00 3.29 5.87
CA GLU A 33 -8.58 2.17 6.64
C GLU A 33 -7.78 0.88 6.46
N ASN A 34 -7.45 0.54 5.21
CA ASN A 34 -6.60 -0.61 4.91
C ASN A 34 -5.18 -0.43 5.45
N LEU A 35 -4.66 0.81 5.39
CA LEU A 35 -3.38 1.15 6.00
C LEU A 35 -3.40 0.91 7.51
N LYS A 36 -4.45 1.35 8.22
CA LYS A 36 -4.62 1.08 9.66
C LYS A 36 -4.68 -0.42 9.95
N ALA A 37 -5.46 -1.17 9.17
CA ALA A 37 -5.59 -2.62 9.35
C ALA A 37 -4.26 -3.36 9.10
N ASN A 38 -3.52 -2.97 8.06
CA ASN A 38 -2.22 -3.55 7.74
C ASN A 38 -1.17 -3.21 8.78
N ILE A 39 -1.16 -1.99 9.32
CA ILE A 39 -0.29 -1.60 10.43
C ILE A 39 -0.59 -2.43 11.67
N GLY A 40 -1.87 -2.61 12.01
CA GLY A 40 -2.29 -3.50 13.10
C GLY A 40 -1.72 -4.91 12.93
N LYS A 41 -1.89 -5.51 11.74
CA LYS A 41 -1.30 -6.83 11.42
C LYS A 41 0.22 -6.87 11.59
N VAL A 42 0.95 -5.84 11.15
CA VAL A 42 2.42 -5.79 11.30
C VAL A 42 2.85 -5.87 12.76
N PHE A 43 2.16 -5.15 13.65
CA PHE A 43 2.45 -5.17 15.09
C PHE A 43 1.92 -6.45 15.78
N ASP A 44 0.75 -6.94 15.39
CA ASP A 44 0.18 -8.19 15.89
C ASP A 44 1.08 -9.39 15.55
N GLU A 45 1.61 -9.46 14.33
CA GLU A 45 2.56 -10.50 13.90
C GLU A 45 3.93 -10.38 14.57
N ALA A 46 4.33 -9.18 14.99
CA ALA A 46 5.57 -8.97 15.72
C ALA A 46 5.42 -9.28 17.22
N GLY A 47 4.21 -9.19 17.78
CA GLY A 47 3.97 -9.31 19.22
C GLY A 47 4.52 -8.13 20.03
N GLU A 48 4.95 -7.06 19.37
CA GLU A 48 5.61 -5.89 19.98
C GLU A 48 4.85 -4.61 19.63
N LYS A 49 4.85 -3.62 20.52
CA LYS A 49 4.22 -2.30 20.29
C LYS A 49 5.16 -1.27 19.64
N ALA A 50 6.43 -1.63 19.52
CA ALA A 50 7.49 -0.81 18.95
C ALA A 50 8.44 -1.73 18.20
N MET A 51 8.93 -1.31 17.04
CA MET A 51 9.94 -2.06 16.30
C MET A 51 10.85 -1.11 15.50
N PRO A 52 12.06 -1.54 15.13
CA PRO A 52 12.94 -0.76 14.29
C PRO A 52 12.25 -0.37 12.98
N ARG A 53 12.49 0.86 12.50
CA ARG A 53 11.89 1.36 11.25
C ARG A 53 12.17 0.46 10.05
N GLN A 54 13.35 -0.15 10.00
CA GLN A 54 13.73 -1.05 8.90
C GLN A 54 12.88 -2.32 8.92
N ASP A 55 12.68 -2.92 10.09
CA ASP A 55 11.87 -4.13 10.25
C ASP A 55 10.39 -3.84 10.00
N PHE A 56 9.91 -2.69 10.48
CA PHE A 56 8.56 -2.21 10.17
C PHE A 56 8.33 -2.06 8.67
N LEU A 57 9.26 -1.41 7.95
CA LEU A 57 9.15 -1.25 6.51
C LEU A 57 9.19 -2.59 5.77
N MET A 58 10.00 -3.55 6.26
CA MET A 58 10.08 -4.88 5.67
C MET A 58 8.77 -5.65 5.85
N LYS A 59 8.20 -5.66 7.06
CA LYS A 59 6.91 -6.30 7.35
C LYS A 59 5.76 -5.59 6.63
N LEU A 60 5.72 -4.27 6.63
CA LEU A 60 4.69 -3.49 5.93
C LEU A 60 4.73 -3.76 4.41
N LYS A 61 5.92 -3.91 3.84
CA LYS A 61 6.10 -4.29 2.43
C LYS A 61 5.46 -5.65 2.14
N ASP A 62 5.66 -6.61 3.04
CA ASP A 62 5.15 -7.98 2.90
C ASP A 62 3.61 -8.01 3.03
N VAL A 63 3.07 -7.41 4.10
CA VAL A 63 1.62 -7.35 4.35
C VAL A 63 0.88 -6.58 3.24
N CYS A 64 1.45 -5.49 2.73
CA CYS A 64 0.83 -4.71 1.66
C CYS A 64 1.14 -5.25 0.25
N GLY A 65 2.06 -6.20 0.11
CA GLY A 65 2.55 -6.68 -1.20
C GLY A 65 3.09 -5.55 -2.10
N CYS A 66 3.74 -4.55 -1.51
CA CYS A 66 4.11 -3.32 -2.22
C CYS A 66 5.62 -3.21 -2.46
N THR A 67 6.04 -2.21 -3.24
CA THR A 67 7.48 -1.92 -3.43
C THR A 67 8.05 -1.19 -2.22
N GLN A 68 9.37 -1.22 -2.03
CA GLN A 68 10.03 -0.50 -0.92
C GLN A 68 9.73 1.02 -0.95
N LYS A 69 9.69 1.63 -2.13
CA LYS A 69 9.32 3.05 -2.29
C LYS A 69 7.90 3.31 -1.80
N GLN A 70 6.96 2.41 -2.10
CA GLN A 70 5.57 2.50 -1.63
C GLN A 70 5.44 2.27 -0.13
N ALA A 71 6.20 1.33 0.45
CA ALA A 71 6.22 1.14 1.90
C ALA A 71 6.71 2.40 2.63
N VAL A 72 7.74 3.08 2.11
CA VAL A 72 8.21 4.36 2.65
C VAL A 72 7.17 5.47 2.51
N MET A 73 6.45 5.52 1.38
CA MET A 73 5.34 6.46 1.18
C MET A 73 4.24 6.22 2.21
N LEU A 74 3.82 4.96 2.38
CA LEU A 74 2.81 4.53 3.35
C LEU A 74 3.22 4.83 4.80
N LEU A 75 4.49 4.66 5.14
CA LEU A 75 5.01 5.07 6.45
C LEU A 75 4.80 6.58 6.67
N GLY A 76 5.07 7.40 5.65
CA GLY A 76 4.84 8.84 5.71
C GLY A 76 3.37 9.19 5.87
N GLU A 77 2.48 8.52 5.15
CA GLU A 77 1.03 8.70 5.26
C GLU A 77 0.50 8.24 6.63
N ALA A 78 0.96 7.10 7.12
CA ALA A 78 0.61 6.57 8.43
C ALA A 78 1.01 7.53 9.55
N ARG A 79 2.19 8.14 9.47
CA ARG A 79 2.65 9.16 10.41
C ARG A 79 1.78 10.42 10.34
N LYS A 80 1.49 10.93 9.13
CA LYS A 80 0.60 12.10 8.95
C LYS A 80 -0.81 11.84 9.46
N ALA A 81 -1.28 10.60 9.33
CA ALA A 81 -2.59 10.17 9.79
C ALA A 81 -2.67 9.91 11.30
N GLY A 82 -1.54 9.96 12.03
CA GLY A 82 -1.48 9.63 13.45
C GLY A 82 -1.72 8.15 13.74
N LEU A 83 -1.42 7.26 12.78
CA LEU A 83 -1.56 5.81 12.94
C LEU A 83 -0.31 5.16 13.57
N ILE A 84 0.82 5.86 13.49
CA ILE A 84 2.11 5.45 14.05
C ILE A 84 2.87 6.67 14.58
N ALA A 85 3.64 6.48 15.64
CA ALA A 85 4.67 7.40 16.10
C ALA A 85 6.04 6.91 15.63
N VAL A 86 6.90 7.85 15.21
CA VAL A 86 8.29 7.55 14.88
C VAL A 86 9.17 8.27 15.89
N GLU A 87 9.80 7.50 16.76
CA GLU A 87 10.70 7.99 17.81
C GLU A 87 12.12 7.52 17.52
N GLY A 88 12.98 8.45 17.10
CA GLY A 88 14.35 8.14 16.72
C GLY A 88 14.39 7.16 15.54
N LYS A 89 14.80 5.92 15.82
CA LYS A 89 14.91 4.83 14.82
C LYS A 89 13.75 3.83 14.87
N ASP A 90 12.84 3.99 15.83
CA ASP A 90 11.77 3.03 16.08
C ASP A 90 10.42 3.58 15.65
N VAL A 91 9.55 2.67 15.21
CA VAL A 91 8.16 2.93 14.85
C VAL A 91 7.29 2.26 15.90
N ARG A 92 6.32 3.01 16.44
CA ARG A 92 5.47 2.58 17.54
C ARG A 92 4.00 2.86 17.22
N LEU A 93 3.11 2.09 17.83
CA LEU A 93 1.70 2.46 17.86
C LEU A 93 1.51 3.68 18.76
N PRO A 94 0.70 4.67 18.34
CA PRO A 94 0.35 5.80 19.19
C PRO A 94 -0.59 5.30 20.29
N GLU A 95 -0.35 5.74 21.53
CA GLU A 95 -1.20 5.43 22.69
C GLU A 95 -2.58 6.07 22.60
#